data_AF-A0A9E3AZV4-F1
#
_entry.id   AF-A0A9E3AZV4-F1
#
_cell.length_a   1.000
_cell.length_b   1.000
_cell.length_c   1.000
_cell.angle_alpha   90.00
_cell.angle_beta   90.00
_cell.angle_gamma   90.00
#
_symmetry.space_group_name_H-M   'P 1'
#
loop_
_entity.id
_entity.type
_entity.pdbx_description
1 polymer ?
#
loop_
_entity_poly.entity_id
_entity_poly.type
_entity_poly.pdbx_seq_one_letter_code
_entity_poly.pdbx_strand_id
1 'polypeptide(L)'
;PPEPPRNGKSEPIPVLQPVIQFGEKDAGPKLSPEGNSAEEPSGASMALRELDKPDLAQAPSVTTLTPSGEAPQPRKQETPASAADDAADAQQASKLRQAKVLFSQRANGKPVATIAMGPAPRDVRVARLCATELKEQLLHASPSYFPEIVPFDRLKEGTVVQSLSTAFRSNWEWYNLGYRCEVDTDATKVVSFAFDIGKALTPEEWKRRGLPSQ
;
A
#
# COMPACT_ATOMS: atom_id res chain seq x y z
N PRO A 1 6.72 43.22 65.05
CA PRO A 1 7.65 43.91 64.13
C PRO A 1 6.90 44.51 62.94
N PRO A 2 7.21 45.75 62.51
CA PRO A 2 6.45 46.49 61.50
C PRO A 2 6.75 46.02 60.08
N GLU A 3 5.77 46.13 59.17
CA GLU A 3 5.96 45.97 57.72
C GLU A 3 6.80 47.12 57.14
N PRO A 4 7.74 46.86 56.20
CA PRO A 4 8.39 47.91 55.43
C PRO A 4 7.56 48.31 54.19
N PRO A 5 7.74 49.55 53.69
CA PRO A 5 6.85 50.17 52.72
C PRO A 5 7.09 49.71 51.27
N ARG A 6 6.03 49.78 50.47
CA ARG A 6 6.03 49.64 49.01
C ARG A 6 6.92 50.71 48.36
N ASN A 7 7.86 50.31 47.51
CA ASN A 7 8.20 51.11 46.33
C ASN A 7 8.96 50.29 45.28
N GLY A 8 8.37 50.15 44.10
CA GLY A 8 9.00 49.51 42.94
C GLY A 8 8.18 49.84 41.71
N LYS A 9 8.52 50.98 41.09
CA LYS A 9 7.90 51.49 39.86
C LYS A 9 8.00 50.40 38.79
N SER A 10 6.86 50.00 38.23
CA SER A 10 6.80 49.14 37.04
C SER A 10 7.32 49.92 35.84
N GLU A 11 8.54 49.65 35.40
CA GLU A 11 9.03 50.08 34.10
C GLU A 11 8.23 49.36 33.00
N PRO A 12 7.74 50.07 31.96
CA PRO A 12 6.98 49.44 30.90
C PRO A 12 7.90 48.55 30.05
N ILE A 13 7.53 47.28 29.92
CA ILE A 13 8.17 46.30 29.04
C ILE A 13 8.11 46.88 27.61
N PRO A 14 9.24 46.97 26.87
CA PRO A 14 9.21 47.47 25.50
C PRO A 14 8.39 46.52 24.63
N VAL A 15 7.30 47.04 24.07
CA VAL A 15 6.45 46.31 23.12
C VAL A 15 7.24 46.17 21.83
N LEU A 16 7.60 44.94 21.45
CA LEU A 16 8.27 44.65 20.20
C LEU A 16 7.34 45.05 19.04
N GLN A 17 7.80 45.96 18.19
CA GLN A 17 7.07 46.39 16.99
C GLN A 17 7.03 45.23 15.97
N PRO A 18 5.87 44.93 15.37
CA PRO A 18 5.80 43.96 14.30
C PRO A 18 6.56 44.49 13.08
N VAL A 19 7.63 43.79 12.69
CA VAL A 19 8.32 44.05 11.43
C VAL A 19 7.46 43.47 10.31
N ILE A 20 6.54 44.26 9.77
CA ILE A 20 5.87 43.92 8.50
C ILE A 20 6.78 44.39 7.38
N GLN A 21 7.88 43.67 7.16
CA GLN A 21 8.54 43.70 5.86
C GLN A 21 7.70 42.79 4.97
N PHE A 22 6.88 43.41 4.14
CA PHE A 22 6.08 42.74 3.12
C PHE A 22 7.00 41.81 2.31
N GLY A 23 6.85 40.51 2.52
CA GLY A 23 7.36 39.50 1.61
C GLY A 23 6.78 39.80 0.23
N GLU A 24 7.69 40.02 -0.70
CA GLU A 24 7.42 40.19 -2.12
C GLU A 24 6.45 39.09 -2.59
N LYS A 25 5.39 39.50 -3.28
CA LYS A 25 4.30 38.63 -3.76
C LYS A 25 4.85 37.31 -4.33
N ASP A 26 4.34 36.18 -3.86
CA ASP A 26 4.49 34.85 -4.44
C ASP A 26 4.12 34.86 -5.94
N ALA A 27 5.09 35.18 -6.77
CA ALA A 27 5.08 34.83 -8.17
C ALA A 27 5.68 33.42 -8.25
N GLY A 28 4.82 32.42 -8.32
CA GLY A 28 5.23 31.03 -8.55
C GLY A 28 6.17 30.90 -9.76
N PRO A 29 6.91 29.79 -9.88
CA PRO A 29 7.95 29.63 -10.88
C PRO A 29 7.37 29.83 -12.29
N LYS A 30 7.88 30.83 -13.01
CA LYS A 30 7.56 31.05 -14.42
C LYS A 30 8.14 29.91 -15.23
N LEU A 31 7.31 29.33 -16.11
CA LEU A 31 7.75 28.44 -17.18
C LEU A 31 8.79 29.20 -18.03
N SER A 32 10.01 28.69 -18.09
CA SER A 32 11.02 29.18 -19.03
C SER A 32 10.75 28.56 -20.40
N PRO A 33 10.77 29.34 -21.51
CA PRO A 33 10.58 28.79 -22.85
C PRO A 33 11.78 27.97 -23.35
N GLU A 34 12.96 28.15 -22.76
CA GLU A 34 14.19 27.50 -23.19
C GLU A 34 14.62 26.41 -22.19
N GLY A 35 13.96 25.25 -22.30
CA GLY A 35 14.45 24.00 -21.74
C GLY A 35 15.21 23.21 -22.81
N ASN A 36 16.50 22.96 -22.58
CA ASN A 36 17.32 22.00 -23.33
C ASN A 36 16.81 20.58 -23.06
N SER A 37 15.79 20.17 -23.82
CA SER A 37 15.50 18.76 -24.02
C SER A 37 16.51 18.23 -25.03
N ALA A 38 17.27 17.21 -24.64
CA ALA A 38 18.16 16.51 -25.55
C ALA A 38 17.37 15.97 -26.75
N GLU A 39 17.69 16.47 -27.94
CA GLU A 39 17.23 15.93 -29.21
C GLU A 39 17.88 14.55 -29.45
N GLU A 40 17.04 13.55 -29.70
CA GLU A 40 17.48 12.37 -30.43
C GLU A 40 17.84 12.77 -31.88
N PRO A 41 18.96 12.28 -32.45
CA PRO A 41 19.25 12.54 -33.84
C PRO A 41 18.42 11.62 -34.73
N SER A 42 17.48 12.23 -35.45
CA SER A 42 16.97 11.71 -36.73
C SER A 42 17.93 12.13 -37.85
N GLY A 43 18.35 11.20 -38.70
CA GLY A 43 19.17 11.49 -39.87
C GLY A 43 19.52 10.27 -40.72
N ALA A 44 18.66 10.01 -41.71
CA ALA A 44 18.63 8.87 -42.63
C ALA A 44 19.80 8.75 -43.64
N SER A 45 20.01 7.54 -44.17
CA SER A 45 20.14 7.32 -45.63
C SER A 45 19.88 5.86 -46.03
N MET A 46 19.28 5.71 -47.22
CA MET A 46 18.52 4.57 -47.75
C MET A 46 19.34 3.54 -48.53
N ALA A 47 18.82 2.31 -48.64
CA ALA A 47 18.56 1.59 -49.91
C ALA A 47 17.99 0.18 -49.59
N LEU A 48 16.68 -0.05 -49.71
CA LEU A 48 15.90 -0.49 -50.88
C LEU A 48 15.98 -2.01 -51.19
N ARG A 49 14.76 -2.56 -51.40
CA ARG A 49 14.33 -3.83 -52.03
C ARG A 49 14.06 -5.00 -51.09
N GLU A 50 12.97 -5.76 -51.21
CA GLU A 50 11.73 -5.72 -52.00
C GLU A 50 10.85 -6.87 -51.43
N LEU A 51 9.52 -6.78 -51.62
CA LEU A 51 8.50 -7.85 -51.79
C LEU A 51 8.81 -9.28 -51.24
N ASP A 52 7.93 -9.96 -50.53
CA ASP A 52 6.62 -10.37 -51.05
C ASP A 52 5.71 -10.96 -49.95
N LYS A 53 4.40 -10.90 -50.19
CA LYS A 53 3.35 -11.59 -49.44
C LYS A 53 3.29 -13.04 -49.96
N PRO A 54 2.56 -13.96 -49.32
CA PRO A 54 1.27 -14.26 -49.94
C PRO A 54 0.13 -14.56 -48.97
N ASP A 55 -1.06 -14.38 -49.53
CA ASP A 55 -2.39 -14.63 -49.02
C ASP A 55 -3.03 -15.77 -49.85
N LEU A 56 -4.06 -16.42 -49.28
CA LEU A 56 -5.08 -17.29 -49.90
C LEU A 56 -4.74 -18.76 -50.30
N ALA A 57 -5.30 -19.67 -49.48
CA ALA A 57 -6.28 -20.71 -49.82
C ALA A 57 -6.22 -21.47 -51.17
N GLN A 58 -6.11 -22.81 -51.11
CA GLN A 58 -7.17 -23.78 -51.50
C GLN A 58 -6.76 -25.25 -51.27
N ALA A 59 -7.75 -26.08 -50.95
CA ALA A 59 -7.67 -27.54 -50.72
C ALA A 59 -7.60 -28.36 -52.02
N PRO A 60 -7.33 -29.69 -51.93
CA PRO A 60 -8.45 -30.61 -52.16
C PRO A 60 -8.48 -31.90 -51.29
N SER A 61 -9.73 -32.30 -51.01
CA SER A 61 -10.38 -33.62 -50.98
C SER A 61 -9.74 -34.92 -50.43
N VAL A 62 -10.38 -35.38 -49.33
CA VAL A 62 -10.99 -36.69 -49.03
C VAL A 62 -10.25 -38.01 -49.30
N THR A 63 -9.98 -38.77 -48.23
CA THR A 63 -10.31 -40.21 -48.15
C THR A 63 -10.63 -40.58 -46.69
N THR A 64 -11.82 -41.15 -46.52
CA THR A 64 -12.46 -41.66 -45.31
C THR A 64 -11.89 -43.00 -44.83
N LEU A 65 -11.75 -43.22 -43.52
CA LEU A 65 -12.07 -44.49 -42.83
C LEU A 65 -12.33 -44.24 -41.32
N THR A 66 -13.63 -44.23 -40.97
CA THR A 66 -14.36 -44.74 -39.79
C THR A 66 -13.79 -44.73 -38.34
N PRO A 67 -14.70 -44.65 -37.33
CA PRO A 67 -14.40 -44.27 -35.94
C PRO A 67 -14.14 -45.48 -35.02
N SER A 68 -13.45 -45.25 -33.90
CA SER A 68 -13.57 -46.13 -32.74
C SER A 68 -13.68 -45.26 -31.50
N GLY A 69 -14.81 -45.40 -30.81
CA GLY A 69 -15.12 -44.66 -29.61
C GLY A 69 -14.28 -45.14 -28.43
N GLU A 70 -13.92 -44.20 -27.56
CA GLU A 70 -13.56 -44.48 -26.18
C GLU A 70 -14.30 -43.45 -25.31
N ALA A 71 -14.98 -43.97 -24.30
CA ALA A 71 -15.89 -43.27 -23.41
C ALA A 71 -15.21 -42.17 -22.56
N PRO A 72 -15.98 -41.27 -21.93
CA PRO A 72 -15.45 -40.15 -21.15
C PRO A 72 -14.70 -40.68 -19.93
N GLN A 73 -13.39 -40.44 -19.85
CA GLN A 73 -12.67 -40.63 -18.60
C GLN A 73 -13.18 -39.63 -17.56
N PRO A 74 -13.42 -40.10 -16.31
CA PRO A 74 -14.09 -39.32 -15.29
C PRO A 74 -13.24 -38.12 -14.92
N ARG A 75 -13.90 -36.96 -14.85
CA ARG A 75 -13.37 -35.73 -14.27
C ARG A 75 -12.76 -36.06 -12.91
N LYS A 76 -11.43 -36.03 -12.84
CA LYS A 76 -10.66 -36.12 -11.60
C LYS A 76 -11.27 -35.08 -10.65
N GLN A 77 -11.91 -35.55 -9.59
CA GLN A 77 -12.35 -34.73 -8.48
C GLN A 77 -11.16 -33.91 -7.98
N GLU A 78 -11.25 -32.59 -8.14
CA GLU A 78 -10.41 -31.66 -7.38
C GLU A 78 -10.68 -31.93 -5.89
N THR A 79 -9.64 -32.39 -5.23
CA THR A 79 -9.63 -32.88 -3.85
C THR A 79 -9.69 -31.68 -2.88
N PRO A 80 -10.16 -31.83 -1.62
CA PRO A 80 -10.58 -30.76 -0.70
C PRO A 80 -9.48 -29.86 -0.10
N ALA A 81 -8.29 -29.79 -0.70
CA ALA A 81 -7.14 -29.09 -0.11
C ALA A 81 -7.43 -27.59 0.15
N SER A 82 -8.02 -26.88 -0.82
CA SER A 82 -8.37 -25.46 -0.63
C SER A 82 -9.31 -25.25 0.54
N ALA A 83 -10.37 -26.06 0.68
CA ALA A 83 -11.34 -25.89 1.76
C ALA A 83 -10.74 -26.12 3.16
N ALA A 84 -9.72 -26.97 3.28
CA ALA A 84 -9.02 -27.20 4.54
C ALA A 84 -8.09 -26.02 4.90
N ASP A 85 -7.36 -25.49 3.92
CA ASP A 85 -6.49 -24.32 4.09
C ASP A 85 -7.31 -23.05 4.39
N ASP A 86 -8.42 -22.82 3.68
CA ASP A 86 -9.36 -21.72 3.91
C ASP A 86 -9.98 -21.80 5.33
N ALA A 87 -10.34 -22.99 5.80
CA ALA A 87 -10.88 -23.18 7.14
C ALA A 87 -9.84 -22.93 8.24
N ALA A 88 -8.57 -23.31 8.01
CA ALA A 88 -7.48 -23.07 8.95
C ALA A 88 -7.13 -21.58 9.05
N ASP A 89 -7.08 -20.88 7.91
CA ASP A 89 -6.84 -19.44 7.82
C ASP A 89 -7.96 -18.64 8.49
N ALA A 90 -9.23 -18.99 8.24
CA ALA A 90 -10.37 -18.38 8.92
C ALA A 90 -10.33 -18.58 10.45
N GLN A 91 -9.94 -19.77 10.91
CA GLN A 91 -9.80 -20.07 12.34
C GLN A 91 -8.63 -19.34 13.01
N GLN A 92 -7.62 -18.93 12.24
CA GLN A 92 -6.51 -18.14 12.76
C GLN A 92 -6.79 -16.64 12.67
N ALA A 93 -7.56 -16.20 11.66
CA ALA A 93 -8.11 -14.84 11.59
C ALA A 93 -9.01 -14.52 12.79
N SER A 94 -9.81 -15.50 13.26
CA SER A 94 -10.69 -15.33 14.41
C SER A 94 -9.95 -15.11 15.75
N LYS A 95 -8.64 -15.40 15.78
CA LYS A 95 -7.76 -15.14 16.94
C LYS A 95 -7.21 -13.71 16.96
N LEU A 96 -7.33 -12.97 15.86
CA LEU A 96 -6.88 -11.59 15.81
C LEU A 96 -7.76 -10.70 16.68
N ARG A 97 -7.18 -9.69 17.32
CA ARG A 97 -7.94 -8.74 18.14
C ARG A 97 -8.56 -7.68 17.24
N GLN A 98 -9.88 -7.61 17.26
CA GLN A 98 -10.63 -6.61 16.49
C GLN A 98 -10.33 -5.19 17.00
N ALA A 99 -10.01 -4.28 16.07
CA ALA A 99 -9.87 -2.87 16.37
C ALA A 99 -11.24 -2.24 16.68
N LYS A 100 -11.31 -1.52 17.80
CA LYS A 100 -12.53 -0.81 18.20
C LYS A 100 -12.69 0.54 17.49
N VAL A 101 -11.57 1.12 17.07
CA VAL A 101 -11.49 2.41 16.40
C VAL A 101 -10.66 2.22 15.15
N LEU A 102 -11.14 2.71 14.01
CA LEU A 102 -10.38 2.78 12.77
C LEU A 102 -9.86 4.20 12.61
N PHE A 103 -8.54 4.38 12.69
CA PHE A 103 -7.91 5.69 12.77
C PHE A 103 -7.80 6.35 11.39
N SER A 104 -7.52 5.56 10.35
CA SER A 104 -7.32 6.05 8.98
C SER A 104 -8.60 6.58 8.33
N GLN A 105 -9.78 6.20 8.83
CA GLN A 105 -11.06 6.71 8.33
C GLN A 105 -11.20 8.23 8.50
N ARG A 106 -10.63 8.81 9.58
CA ARG A 106 -10.72 10.26 9.81
C ARG A 106 -9.92 11.07 8.78
N ALA A 107 -8.85 10.49 8.26
CA ALA A 107 -8.05 11.07 7.20
C ALA A 107 -8.66 10.81 5.81
N ASN A 108 -9.08 9.58 5.54
CA ASN A 108 -9.49 9.13 4.20
C ASN A 108 -10.98 9.31 3.89
N GLY A 109 -11.82 9.56 4.91
CA GLY A 109 -13.26 9.79 4.74
C GLY A 109 -13.62 11.17 4.17
N LYS A 110 -12.64 12.04 3.90
CA LYS A 110 -12.87 13.35 3.27
C LYS A 110 -12.82 13.22 1.75
N PRO A 111 -13.73 13.87 0.99
CA PRO A 111 -13.76 13.79 -0.47
C PRO A 111 -12.41 14.09 -1.14
N VAL A 112 -11.68 15.08 -0.61
CA VAL A 112 -10.35 15.46 -1.11
C VAL A 112 -9.33 14.32 -0.97
N ALA A 113 -9.33 13.61 0.16
CA ALA A 113 -8.44 12.47 0.39
C ALA A 113 -8.78 11.30 -0.53
N THR A 114 -10.07 11.04 -0.76
CA THR A 114 -10.53 10.02 -1.70
C THR A 114 -10.10 10.35 -3.14
N ILE A 115 -10.24 11.60 -3.58
CA ILE A 115 -9.79 12.05 -4.91
C ILE A 115 -8.27 11.91 -5.06
N ALA A 116 -7.50 12.27 -4.03
CA ALA A 116 -6.05 12.15 -4.03
C ALA A 116 -5.57 10.70 -4.19
N MET A 117 -6.38 9.72 -3.77
CA MET A 117 -6.10 8.30 -3.98
C MET A 117 -6.41 7.84 -5.41
N GLY A 118 -7.35 8.49 -6.12
CA GLY A 118 -7.89 8.06 -7.42
C GLY A 118 -6.88 7.68 -8.52
N PRO A 119 -5.74 8.39 -8.69
CA PRO A 119 -4.74 8.07 -9.71
C PRO A 119 -3.98 6.75 -9.46
N ALA A 120 -3.97 6.24 -8.22
CA ALA A 120 -3.23 5.04 -7.90
C ALA A 120 -3.99 3.76 -8.32
N PRO A 121 -3.30 2.72 -8.81
CA PRO A 121 -3.90 1.41 -9.05
C PRO A 121 -4.62 0.88 -7.81
N ARG A 122 -5.75 0.18 -8.00
CA ARG A 122 -6.60 -0.30 -6.90
C ARG A 122 -5.80 -1.04 -5.83
N ASP A 123 -4.93 -1.94 -6.24
CA ASP A 123 -4.14 -2.77 -5.33
C ASP A 123 -3.15 -1.96 -4.49
N VAL A 124 -2.61 -0.86 -5.04
CA VAL A 124 -1.80 0.13 -4.29
C VAL A 124 -2.66 0.92 -3.32
N ARG A 125 -3.88 1.28 -3.69
CA ARG A 125 -4.83 1.97 -2.79
C ARG A 125 -5.18 1.10 -1.59
N VAL A 126 -5.47 -0.18 -1.81
CA VAL A 126 -5.70 -1.16 -0.73
C VAL A 126 -4.48 -1.24 0.19
N ALA A 127 -3.29 -1.48 -0.37
CA ALA A 127 -2.06 -1.60 0.42
C ALA A 127 -1.79 -0.34 1.26
N ARG A 128 -1.99 0.85 0.69
CA ARG A 128 -1.81 2.14 1.37
C ARG A 128 -2.81 2.33 2.51
N LEU A 129 -4.08 2.00 2.29
CA LEU A 129 -5.12 2.07 3.32
C LEU A 129 -4.78 1.15 4.49
N CYS A 130 -4.49 -0.12 4.20
CA CYS A 130 -4.18 -1.12 5.22
C CYS A 130 -2.87 -0.80 5.97
N ALA A 131 -1.82 -0.39 5.26
CA ALA A 131 -0.56 0.00 5.90
C ALA A 131 -0.71 1.23 6.79
N THR A 132 -1.51 2.22 6.39
CA THR A 132 -1.75 3.43 7.19
C THR A 132 -2.55 3.09 8.44
N GLU A 133 -3.62 2.30 8.32
CA GLU A 133 -4.39 1.83 9.47
C GLU A 133 -3.51 1.02 10.42
N LEU A 134 -2.71 0.07 9.90
CA LEU A 134 -1.80 -0.74 10.72
C LEU A 134 -0.82 0.13 11.51
N LYS A 135 -0.21 1.15 10.88
CA LYS A 135 0.69 2.07 11.58
C LYS A 135 -0.01 2.76 12.75
N GLU A 136 -1.22 3.28 12.52
CA GLU A 136 -1.98 3.95 13.57
C GLU A 136 -2.40 3.00 14.69
N GLN A 137 -2.80 1.77 14.37
CA GLN A 137 -3.11 0.74 15.37
C GLN A 137 -1.88 0.41 16.23
N LEU A 138 -0.70 0.31 15.63
CA LEU A 138 0.56 0.05 16.33
C LEU A 138 0.97 1.24 17.23
N LEU A 139 0.76 2.47 16.78
CA LEU A 139 1.03 3.69 17.57
C LEU A 139 0.12 3.77 18.81
N HIS A 140 -1.15 3.36 18.68
CA HIS A 140 -2.14 3.41 19.77
C HIS A 140 -2.26 2.09 20.56
N ALA A 141 -1.42 1.10 20.26
CA ALA A 141 -1.36 -0.16 21.00
C ALA A 141 -0.79 0.04 22.41
N SER A 142 -0.85 -1.01 23.24
CA SER A 142 -0.18 -1.06 24.54
C SER A 142 0.68 -2.33 24.60
N PRO A 143 2.02 -2.22 24.69
CA PRO A 143 2.78 -0.97 24.56
C PRO A 143 2.63 -0.33 23.15
N SER A 144 2.91 0.96 23.05
CA SER A 144 2.93 1.68 21.77
C SER A 144 4.19 1.32 20.98
N TYR A 145 4.04 1.16 19.66
CA TYR A 145 5.14 0.92 18.73
C TYR A 145 5.22 2.06 17.72
N PHE A 146 6.45 2.44 17.34
CA PHE A 146 6.71 3.45 16.32
C PHE A 146 7.28 2.74 15.09
N PRO A 147 6.41 2.23 14.20
CA PRO A 147 6.86 1.33 13.15
C PRO A 147 7.60 2.08 12.04
N GLU A 148 8.84 1.66 11.80
CA GLU A 148 9.66 2.10 10.67
C GLU A 148 9.22 1.39 9.39
N ILE A 149 8.98 0.07 9.50
CA ILE A 149 8.56 -0.79 8.39
C ILE A 149 7.30 -1.53 8.80
N VAL A 150 6.28 -1.47 7.95
CA VAL A 150 5.07 -2.30 8.04
C VAL A 150 4.84 -3.03 6.72
N PRO A 151 4.11 -4.15 6.73
CA PRO A 151 3.65 -4.80 5.51
C PRO A 151 2.91 -3.84 4.58
N PHE A 152 3.12 -4.01 3.27
CA PHE A 152 2.48 -3.22 2.22
C PHE A 152 1.87 -4.18 1.18
N ASP A 153 0.91 -4.99 1.64
CA ASP A 153 0.37 -6.10 0.86
C ASP A 153 -0.64 -5.59 -0.18
N ARG A 154 -0.31 -5.78 -1.46
CA ARG A 154 -1.15 -5.38 -2.60
C ARG A 154 -2.24 -6.42 -2.85
N LEU A 155 -3.46 -5.96 -3.07
CA LEU A 155 -4.61 -6.82 -3.36
C LEU A 155 -5.26 -6.43 -4.68
N LYS A 156 -5.07 -7.24 -5.72
CA LYS A 156 -5.67 -7.01 -7.05
C LYS A 156 -7.19 -7.17 -7.01
N GLU A 157 -7.66 -8.26 -6.42
CA GLU A 157 -9.07 -8.67 -6.38
C GLU A 157 -9.55 -8.92 -4.95
N GLY A 158 -10.83 -8.69 -4.68
CA GLY A 158 -11.40 -8.79 -3.33
C GLY A 158 -11.13 -7.56 -2.45
N THR A 159 -11.62 -7.62 -1.21
CA THR A 159 -11.59 -6.50 -0.25
C THR A 159 -10.75 -6.77 0.99
N VAL A 160 -10.25 -7.99 1.14
CA VAL A 160 -9.60 -8.46 2.36
C VAL A 160 -8.13 -8.72 2.10
N VAL A 161 -7.28 -7.99 2.82
CA VAL A 161 -5.87 -8.35 3.00
C VAL A 161 -5.76 -9.10 4.32
N GLN A 162 -5.21 -10.31 4.26
CA GLN A 162 -4.95 -11.10 5.46
C GLN A 162 -3.53 -11.66 5.41
N SER A 163 -2.80 -11.46 6.50
CA SER A 163 -1.45 -11.97 6.67
C SER A 163 -1.25 -12.38 8.12
N LEU A 164 -1.29 -13.68 8.37
CA LEU A 164 -1.29 -14.26 9.71
C LEU A 164 0.11 -14.51 10.28
N SER A 165 1.16 -14.37 9.48
CA SER A 165 2.54 -14.71 9.86
C SER A 165 3.56 -13.74 9.25
N THR A 166 3.22 -12.45 9.24
CA THR A 166 4.08 -11.38 8.73
C THR A 166 4.89 -10.74 9.87
N ALA A 167 5.55 -9.63 9.60
CA ALA A 167 6.32 -8.88 10.57
C ALA A 167 6.29 -7.38 10.31
N PHE A 168 6.50 -6.58 11.36
CA PHE A 168 6.80 -5.15 11.26
C PHE A 168 8.09 -4.86 12.03
N ARG A 169 8.74 -3.73 11.71
CA ARG A 169 9.97 -3.26 12.38
C ARG A 169 9.69 -2.02 13.20
N SER A 170 10.15 -2.03 14.45
CA SER A 170 10.10 -0.89 15.36
C SER A 170 11.37 -0.90 16.21
N ASN A 171 12.03 0.25 16.37
CA ASN A 171 13.28 0.37 17.11
C ASN A 171 14.36 -0.63 16.63
N TRP A 172 14.50 -0.80 15.31
CA TRP A 172 15.44 -1.74 14.68
C TRP A 172 15.19 -3.24 14.99
N GLU A 173 14.11 -3.58 15.68
CA GLU A 173 13.73 -4.96 15.96
C GLU A 173 12.50 -5.36 15.15
N TRP A 174 12.49 -6.60 14.68
CA TRP A 174 11.33 -7.17 14.01
C TRP A 174 10.43 -7.90 14.99
N TYR A 175 9.12 -7.73 14.83
CA TYR A 175 8.09 -8.35 15.66
C TYR A 175 7.18 -9.21 14.79
N ASN A 176 6.75 -10.36 15.33
CA ASN A 176 5.68 -11.13 14.69
C ASN A 176 4.39 -10.32 14.62
N LEU A 177 3.69 -10.41 13.50
CA LEU A 177 2.43 -9.74 13.29
C LEU A 177 1.47 -10.65 12.53
N GLY A 178 0.25 -10.76 13.06
CA GLY A 178 -0.91 -11.20 12.32
C GLY A 178 -1.84 -10.01 12.12
N TYR A 179 -2.37 -9.82 10.91
CA TYR A 179 -3.41 -8.82 10.69
C TYR A 179 -4.39 -9.21 9.58
N ARG A 180 -5.59 -8.64 9.69
CA ARG A 180 -6.66 -8.68 8.70
C ARG A 180 -7.17 -7.26 8.51
N CYS A 181 -7.10 -6.77 7.28
CA CYS A 181 -7.60 -5.47 6.88
C CYS A 181 -8.65 -5.66 5.79
N GLU A 182 -9.86 -5.15 6.03
CA GLU A 182 -10.92 -5.13 5.04
C GLU A 182 -11.17 -3.70 4.60
N VAL A 183 -11.16 -3.45 3.30
CA VAL A 183 -11.51 -2.18 2.69
C VAL A 183 -12.91 -2.23 2.06
N ASP A 184 -13.48 -1.08 1.76
CA ASP A 184 -14.66 -1.02 0.91
C ASP A 184 -14.36 -1.48 -0.53
N THR A 185 -15.42 -1.79 -1.29
CA THR A 185 -15.32 -2.30 -2.67
C THR A 185 -14.48 -1.41 -3.57
N ASP A 186 -14.64 -0.10 -3.40
CA ASP A 186 -13.97 0.92 -4.18
C ASP A 186 -12.53 1.17 -3.73
N ALA A 187 -12.05 0.55 -2.65
CA ALA A 187 -10.74 0.73 -2.03
C ALA A 187 -10.44 2.20 -1.66
N THR A 188 -11.41 2.86 -1.04
CA THR A 188 -11.34 4.25 -0.59
C THR A 188 -11.19 4.39 0.93
N LYS A 189 -11.59 3.37 1.71
CA LYS A 189 -11.50 3.35 3.16
C LYS A 189 -11.38 1.94 3.73
N VAL A 190 -10.78 1.83 4.91
CA VAL A 190 -10.81 0.60 5.72
C VAL A 190 -12.17 0.51 6.42
N VAL A 191 -12.84 -0.64 6.35
CA VAL A 191 -14.14 -0.91 6.99
C VAL A 191 -14.02 -1.83 8.20
N SER A 192 -12.99 -2.67 8.26
CA SER A 192 -12.69 -3.51 9.42
C SER A 192 -11.19 -3.74 9.52
N PHE A 193 -10.68 -3.84 10.75
CA PHE A 193 -9.28 -4.15 11.00
C PHE A 193 -9.15 -4.99 12.27
N ALA A 194 -8.34 -6.04 12.20
CA ALA A 194 -7.98 -6.87 13.34
C ALA A 194 -6.48 -7.19 13.27
N PHE A 195 -5.82 -7.23 14.42
CA PHE A 195 -4.39 -7.54 14.47
C PHE A 195 -4.00 -8.18 15.80
N ASP A 196 -2.84 -8.83 15.80
CA ASP A 196 -2.17 -9.29 17.01
C ASP A 196 -0.66 -9.10 16.86
N ILE A 197 -0.04 -8.59 17.92
CA ILE A 197 1.41 -8.38 18.00
C ILE A 197 2.01 -9.54 18.76
N GLY A 198 2.82 -10.34 18.07
CA GLY A 198 3.57 -11.42 18.67
C GLY A 198 4.92 -10.96 19.24
N LYS A 199 5.75 -11.94 19.58
CA LYS A 199 7.09 -11.69 20.12
C LYS A 199 8.02 -11.09 19.08
N ALA A 200 9.04 -10.37 19.57
CA ALA A 200 10.22 -10.04 18.78
C ALA A 200 10.81 -11.32 18.16
N LEU A 201 11.23 -11.21 16.90
CA LEU A 201 11.82 -12.27 16.12
C LEU A 201 13.32 -12.34 16.41
N THR A 202 13.91 -13.54 16.38
CA THR A 202 15.37 -13.68 16.47
C THR A 202 16.04 -13.38 15.12
N PRO A 203 17.34 -13.02 15.09
CA PRO A 203 18.07 -12.79 13.83
C PRO A 203 18.00 -13.97 12.85
N GLU A 204 17.98 -15.20 13.35
CA GLU A 204 17.82 -16.41 12.53
C GLU A 204 16.44 -16.43 11.86
N GLU A 205 15.40 -15.98 12.56
CA GLU A 205 14.06 -15.86 11.99
C GLU A 205 13.98 -14.74 10.96
N TRP A 206 14.68 -13.62 11.17
CA TRP A 206 14.75 -12.52 10.20
C TRP A 206 15.33 -13.02 8.89
N LYS A 207 16.48 -13.70 8.98
CA LYS A 207 17.16 -14.30 7.84
C LYS A 207 16.27 -15.33 7.13
N ARG A 208 15.63 -16.22 7.89
CA ARG A 208 14.74 -17.25 7.32
C ARG A 208 13.53 -16.65 6.60
N ARG A 209 13.01 -15.50 7.08
CA ARG A 209 11.88 -14.79 6.48
C ARG A 209 12.29 -13.76 5.42
N GLY A 210 13.60 -13.59 5.15
CA GLY A 210 14.09 -12.58 4.21
C GLY A 210 13.82 -11.13 4.65
N LEU A 211 13.70 -10.89 5.96
CA LEU A 211 13.49 -9.55 6.49
C LEU A 211 14.78 -8.72 6.39
N PRO A 212 14.69 -7.45 5.95
CA PRO A 212 15.85 -6.55 5.89
C PRO A 212 16.58 -6.44 7.24
N SER A 213 17.91 -6.60 7.20
CA SER A 213 18.77 -6.51 8.37
C SER A 213 19.21 -5.08 8.71
N GLN A 214 19.01 -4.11 7.80
CA GLN A 214 19.38 -2.69 7.92
C GLN A 214 18.29 -1.85 7.24
#